data_AF-A0A976JM01-F1
#
_entry.id   AF-A0A976JM01-F1
#
_cell.length_a   1.000
_cell.length_b   1.000
_cell.length_c   1.000
_cell.angle_alpha   90.00
_cell.angle_beta   90.00
_cell.angle_gamma   90.00
#
_symmetry.space_group_name_H-M   'P 1'
#
loop_
_entity.id
_entity.type
_entity.pdbx_description
1 polymer ?
#
loop_
_entity_poly.entity_id
_entity_poly.type
_entity_poly.pdbx_seq_one_letter_code
_entity_poly.pdbx_strand_id
1 'polypeptide(L)'
;MATRKTSGRWQKISGNLKSILFSSQGFPLFLGFTLLSVLFVIFRMKGVEIDYKISGIDKDIEKVSLENKELKAKKARMLSVKNLKSMAKKYDLSQPKQGQILVIR
;
A
#
# COMPACT_ATOMS: atom_id res chain seq x y z
N MET A 1 -34.62 53.82 -20.36
CA MET A 1 -34.31 52.60 -21.16
C MET A 1 -32.80 52.33 -21.06
N ALA A 2 -32.39 51.33 -20.29
CA ALA A 2 -30.97 50.99 -20.12
C ALA A 2 -30.68 49.65 -20.84
N THR A 3 -29.99 49.71 -21.98
CA THR A 3 -29.56 48.52 -22.74
C THR A 3 -28.22 48.03 -22.21
N ARG A 4 -28.22 46.83 -21.61
CA ARG A 4 -27.04 46.09 -21.13
C ARG A 4 -26.08 45.81 -22.31
N LYS A 5 -24.94 46.50 -22.34
CA LYS A 5 -23.87 46.36 -23.35
C LYS A 5 -22.70 45.46 -22.87
N THR A 6 -23.00 44.42 -22.09
CA THR A 6 -21.97 43.56 -21.44
C THR A 6 -21.72 42.21 -22.13
N SER A 7 -22.44 41.87 -23.23
CA SER A 7 -22.29 40.59 -23.93
C SER A 7 -21.12 40.53 -24.93
N GLY A 8 -20.71 41.67 -25.51
CA GLY A 8 -19.74 41.68 -26.61
C GLY A 8 -18.29 41.35 -26.23
N ARG A 9 -17.88 41.59 -24.97
CA ARG A 9 -16.50 41.33 -24.51
C ARG A 9 -16.22 39.83 -24.34
N TRP A 10 -17.19 39.08 -23.81
CA TRP A 10 -17.12 37.62 -23.67
C TRP A 10 -17.20 36.89 -25.01
N GLN A 11 -17.97 37.42 -25.96
CA GLN A 11 -18.00 36.89 -27.33
C GLN A 11 -16.68 37.13 -28.08
N LYS A 12 -16.03 38.30 -27.91
CA LYS A 12 -14.71 38.56 -28.52
C LYS A 12 -13.60 37.65 -27.96
N ILE A 13 -13.59 37.43 -26.65
CA ILE A 13 -12.60 36.55 -25.99
C ILE A 13 -12.79 35.09 -26.42
N SER A 14 -14.05 34.62 -26.47
CA SER A 14 -14.35 33.25 -26.91
C SER A 14 -14.08 33.01 -28.40
N GLY A 15 -14.32 34.01 -29.26
CA GLY A 15 -13.97 33.96 -30.68
C GLY A 15 -12.47 33.84 -30.92
N ASN A 16 -11.67 34.61 -30.19
CA ASN A 16 -10.20 34.58 -30.30
C ASN A 16 -9.62 33.25 -29.76
N LEU A 17 -10.14 32.73 -28.64
CA LEU A 17 -9.73 31.43 -28.11
C LEU A 17 -10.04 30.28 -29.09
N LYS A 18 -11.22 30.29 -29.72
CA LYS A 18 -11.55 29.30 -30.75
C LYS A 18 -10.59 29.39 -31.94
N SER A 19 -10.24 30.60 -32.39
CA SER A 19 -9.29 30.76 -33.50
C SER A 19 -7.86 30.29 -33.18
N ILE A 20 -7.44 30.39 -31.91
CA ILE A 20 -6.12 29.92 -31.45
C ILE A 20 -6.13 28.40 -31.24
N LEU A 21 -7.22 27.84 -30.72
CA LEU A 21 -7.39 26.38 -30.55
C LEU A 21 -7.53 25.64 -31.89
N PHE A 22 -8.19 26.24 -32.89
CA PHE A 22 -8.31 25.70 -34.24
C PHE A 22 -7.19 26.14 -35.20
N SER A 23 -6.16 26.83 -34.69
CA SER A 23 -4.97 27.16 -35.47
C SER A 23 -4.01 25.97 -35.52
N SER A 24 -3.35 25.76 -36.67
CA SER A 24 -2.43 24.65 -36.95
C SER A 24 -1.31 24.48 -35.90
N GLN A 25 -0.91 25.56 -35.23
CA GLN A 25 0.11 25.54 -34.17
C GLN A 25 -0.45 25.41 -32.75
N GLY A 26 -1.71 25.82 -32.50
CA GLY A 26 -2.31 25.78 -31.16
C GLY A 26 -2.99 24.44 -30.84
N PHE A 27 -3.47 23.74 -31.87
CA PHE A 27 -4.12 22.45 -31.73
C PHE A 27 -3.21 21.36 -31.10
N PRO A 28 -1.93 21.20 -31.51
CA PRO A 28 -1.04 20.21 -30.90
C PRO A 28 -0.75 20.48 -29.42
N LEU A 29 -0.64 21.76 -29.02
CA LEU A 29 -0.41 22.16 -27.63
C LEU A 29 -1.62 21.86 -26.75
N PHE A 30 -2.83 22.15 -27.24
CA PHE A 30 -4.06 21.81 -26.52
C PHE A 30 -4.20 20.30 -26.34
N LEU A 31 -3.90 19.53 -27.39
CA LEU A 31 -3.97 18.07 -27.36
C LEU A 31 -2.91 17.45 -26.43
N GLY A 32 -1.72 18.04 -26.35
CA GLY A 32 -0.70 17.67 -25.37
C GLY A 32 -1.15 17.95 -23.94
N PHE A 33 -1.77 19.12 -23.70
CA PHE A 33 -2.26 19.50 -22.38
C PHE A 33 -3.42 18.63 -21.90
N THR A 34 -4.34 18.26 -22.80
CA THR A 34 -5.43 17.32 -22.46
C THR A 34 -4.88 15.93 -22.16
N LEU A 35 -3.88 15.45 -22.91
CA LEU A 35 -3.20 14.19 -22.64
C LEU A 35 -2.52 14.20 -21.26
N LEU A 36 -1.73 15.24 -20.95
CA LEU A 36 -1.11 15.44 -19.64
C LEU A 36 -2.12 15.45 -18.50
N SER A 37 -3.28 16.11 -18.72
CA SER A 37 -4.36 16.17 -17.73
C SER A 37 -4.95 14.79 -17.45
N VAL A 38 -5.19 13.98 -18.49
CA VAL A 38 -5.70 12.62 -18.34
C VAL A 38 -4.68 11.73 -17.62
N LEU A 39 -3.40 11.81 -18.02
CA LEU A 39 -2.31 11.09 -17.35
C LEU A 39 -2.24 11.43 -15.86
N PHE A 40 -2.31 12.71 -15.50
CA PHE A 40 -2.29 13.15 -14.10
C PHE A 40 -3.41 12.51 -13.26
N VAL A 41 -4.63 12.47 -13.79
CA VAL A 41 -5.77 11.84 -13.09
C VAL A 41 -5.54 10.34 -12.91
N ILE A 42 -5.04 9.65 -13.95
CA ILE A 42 -4.72 8.22 -13.87
C ILE A 42 -3.64 7.97 -12.82
N PHE A 43 -2.56 8.75 -12.81
CA PHE A 43 -1.51 8.63 -11.79
C PHE A 43 -2.05 8.84 -10.38
N ARG A 44 -2.94 9.81 -10.17
CA ARG A 44 -3.54 10.06 -8.86
C ARG A 44 -4.41 8.88 -8.40
N MET A 45 -5.20 8.29 -9.30
CA MET A 45 -6.02 7.11 -8.99
C MET A 45 -5.17 5.85 -8.74
N LYS A 46 -4.11 5.65 -9.54
CA LYS A 46 -3.13 4.57 -9.36
C LYS A 46 -2.42 4.66 -8.01
N GLY A 47 -2.05 5.87 -7.57
CA GLY A 47 -1.43 6.09 -6.26
C GLY A 47 -2.34 5.61 -5.12
N VAL A 48 -3.61 6.02 -5.15
CA VAL A 48 -4.61 5.62 -4.13
C VAL A 48 -4.81 4.11 -4.11
N GLU A 49 -4.90 3.44 -5.26
CA GLU A 49 -5.03 1.98 -5.33
C GLU A 49 -3.82 1.26 -4.70
N ILE A 50 -2.61 1.77 -4.95
CA ILE A 50 -1.38 1.21 -4.40
C ILE A 50 -1.35 1.38 -2.88
N ASP A 51 -1.70 2.55 -2.36
CA ASP A 51 -1.75 2.80 -0.92
C ASP A 51 -2.70 1.83 -0.20
N TYR A 52 -3.87 1.55 -0.80
CA TYR A 52 -4.80 0.56 -0.26
C TYR A 52 -4.22 -0.86 -0.26
N LYS A 53 -3.52 -1.27 -1.33
CA LYS A 53 -2.86 -2.58 -1.38
C LYS A 53 -1.75 -2.70 -0.35
N ILE A 54 -0.93 -1.67 -0.20
CA ILE A 54 0.16 -1.62 0.79
C ILE A 54 -0.42 -1.74 2.20
N SER A 55 -1.46 -0.96 2.52
CA SER A 55 -2.12 -1.04 3.83
C SER A 55 -2.69 -2.43 4.13
N GLY A 56 -3.19 -3.14 3.11
CA GLY A 56 -3.62 -4.53 3.26
C GLY A 56 -2.45 -5.47 3.60
N ILE A 57 -1.35 -5.36 2.85
CA ILE A 57 -0.15 -6.16 3.06
C ILE A 57 0.45 -5.91 4.45
N ASP A 58 0.55 -4.65 4.88
CA ASP A 58 1.10 -4.27 6.17
C ASP A 58 0.33 -4.90 7.33
N LYS A 59 -1.00 -4.93 7.24
CA LYS A 59 -1.85 -5.60 8.23
C LYS A 59 -1.58 -7.10 8.30
N ASP A 60 -1.37 -7.74 7.16
CA ASP A 60 -1.08 -9.18 7.14
C ASP A 60 0.33 -9.48 7.66
N ILE A 61 1.31 -8.62 7.37
CA ILE A 61 2.65 -8.68 7.98
C ILE A 61 2.56 -8.52 9.50
N GLU A 62 1.74 -7.58 9.99
CA GLU A 62 1.54 -7.36 11.43
C GLU A 62 0.93 -8.59 12.10
N LYS A 63 -0.11 -9.20 11.50
CA LYS A 63 -0.69 -10.45 12.00
C LYS A 63 0.35 -11.56 12.08
N VAL A 64 1.10 -11.81 11.00
CA VAL A 64 2.14 -12.85 10.97
C VAL A 64 3.24 -12.56 12.00
N SER A 65 3.57 -11.30 12.23
CA SER A 65 4.53 -10.89 13.26
C SER A 65 4.02 -11.20 14.67
N LEU A 66 2.75 -10.90 14.96
CA LEU A 66 2.10 -11.22 16.23
C LEU A 66 2.00 -12.74 16.44
N GLU A 67 1.53 -13.48 15.45
CA GLU A 67 1.47 -14.94 15.49
C GLU A 67 2.86 -15.55 15.74
N ASN A 68 3.90 -15.03 15.10
CA ASN A 68 5.27 -15.48 15.37
C ASN A 68 5.72 -15.21 16.80
N LYS A 69 5.36 -14.07 17.38
CA LYS A 69 5.66 -13.77 18.80
C LYS A 69 4.95 -14.76 19.71
N GLU A 70 3.67 -15.05 19.45
CA GLU A 70 2.89 -16.04 20.20
C GLU A 70 3.45 -17.45 20.05
N LEU A 71 3.80 -17.87 18.84
CA LEU A 71 4.41 -19.18 18.57
C LEU A 71 5.75 -19.34 19.29
N LYS A 72 6.60 -18.29 19.30
CA LYS A 72 7.85 -18.29 20.06
C LYS A 72 7.59 -18.41 21.56
N ALA A 73 6.62 -17.67 22.10
CA ALA A 73 6.23 -17.77 23.50
C ALA A 73 5.68 -19.17 23.85
N LYS A 74 4.85 -19.74 22.99
CA LYS A 74 4.29 -21.09 23.14
C LYS A 74 5.39 -22.15 23.08
N LYS A 75 6.35 -22.03 22.16
CA LYS A 75 7.53 -22.89 22.07
C LYS A 75 8.35 -22.80 23.37
N ALA A 76 8.68 -21.61 23.85
CA ALA A 76 9.40 -21.42 25.10
C ALA A 76 8.65 -22.02 26.30
N ARG A 77 7.32 -21.85 26.36
CA ARG A 77 6.47 -22.45 27.40
C ARG A 77 6.51 -23.98 27.34
N MET A 78 6.40 -24.59 26.16
CA MET A 78 6.50 -26.05 26.00
C MET A 78 7.88 -26.59 26.39
N LEU A 79 8.94 -25.84 26.07
CA LEU A 79 10.32 -26.16 26.43
C LEU A 79 10.70 -25.77 27.87
N SER A 80 9.76 -25.28 28.67
CA SER A 80 10.04 -24.98 30.08
C SER A 80 10.34 -26.25 30.86
N VAL A 81 11.23 -26.16 31.85
CA VAL A 81 11.67 -27.29 32.69
C VAL A 81 10.48 -28.05 33.30
N LYS A 82 9.43 -27.32 33.72
CA LYS A 82 8.21 -27.91 34.28
C LYS A 82 7.51 -28.82 33.28
N ASN A 83 7.32 -28.35 32.04
CA ASN A 83 6.65 -29.11 30.99
C ASN A 83 7.52 -30.24 30.47
N LEU A 84 8.83 -30.03 30.34
CA LEU A 84 9.78 -31.09 29.97
C LEU A 84 9.81 -32.22 31.01
N LYS A 85 9.84 -31.90 32.30
CA LYS A 85 9.75 -32.91 33.38
C LYS A 85 8.41 -33.66 33.36
N SER A 86 7.30 -32.94 33.16
CA SER A 86 5.98 -33.56 33.04
C SER A 86 5.89 -34.50 31.83
N MET A 87 6.50 -34.11 30.70
CA MET A 87 6.52 -34.92 29.48
C MET A 87 7.43 -36.14 29.66
N ALA A 88 8.61 -35.96 30.27
CA ALA A 88 9.51 -37.06 30.61
C ALA A 88 8.83 -38.11 31.51
N LYS A 89 8.08 -37.65 32.52
CA LYS A 89 7.30 -38.55 33.40
C LYS A 89 6.15 -39.26 32.66
N LYS A 90 5.52 -38.62 31.68
CA LYS A 90 4.42 -39.21 30.91
C LYS A 90 4.89 -40.32 29.95
N TYR A 91 6.11 -40.21 29.45
CA TYR A 91 6.69 -41.14 28.46
C TYR A 91 7.84 -41.98 29.04
N ASP A 92 7.96 -42.07 30.36
CA ASP A 92 9.01 -42.81 31.09
C ASP A 92 10.45 -42.55 30.58
N LEU A 93 10.73 -41.29 30.22
CA LEU A 93 12.05 -40.87 29.75
C LEU A 93 12.99 -40.68 30.94
N SER A 94 14.11 -41.40 30.93
CA SER A 94 15.18 -41.29 31.93
C SER A 94 16.11 -40.09 31.65
N GLN A 95 16.81 -39.62 32.69
CA GLN A 95 17.71 -38.48 32.56
C GLN A 95 18.89 -38.86 31.62
N PRO A 96 19.17 -38.06 30.58
CA PRO A 96 20.20 -38.41 29.60
C PRO A 96 21.59 -38.42 30.24
N LYS A 97 22.43 -39.38 29.84
CA LYS A 97 23.84 -39.44 30.24
C LYS A 97 24.64 -38.34 29.53
N GLN A 98 25.79 -37.96 30.07
CA GLN A 98 26.59 -36.82 29.58
C GLN A 98 26.95 -36.92 28.09
N GLY A 99 27.14 -38.13 27.53
CA GLY A 99 27.38 -38.35 26.10
C GLY A 99 26.15 -38.22 25.19
N GLN A 100 24.95 -38.06 25.74
CA GLN A 100 23.69 -37.92 24.99
C GLN A 100 23.20 -36.47 24.91
N ILE A 101 23.97 -35.52 25.46
CA ILE A 101 23.64 -34.09 25.46
C ILE A 101 24.18 -33.47 24.17
N LEU A 102 23.29 -33.15 23.23
CA LEU A 102 23.63 -32.39 22.02
C LEU A 102 23.54 -30.89 22.31
N VAL A 103 24.70 -30.22 22.35
CA VAL A 103 24.78 -28.76 22.39
C VAL A 103 24.78 -28.25 20.96
N ILE A 104 23.65 -27.70 20.51
CA ILE A 104 23.57 -27.00 19.23
C ILE A 104 24.09 -25.58 19.47
N ARG A 105 25.26 -25.27 18.91
CA ARG A 105 25.82 -23.90 18.85
C ARG A 105 25.25 -23.14 17.66
#